data_AF-A0A2E9BPR9-F1
#
_entry.id   AF-A0A2E9BPR9-F1
#
_cell.length_a   1.000
_cell.length_b   1.000
_cell.length_c   1.000
_cell.angle_alpha   90.00
_cell.angle_beta   90.00
_cell.angle_gamma   90.00
#
_symmetry.space_group_name_H-M   'P 1'
#
loop_
_entity.id
_entity.type
_entity.pdbx_description
1 polymer ?
#
loop_
_entity_poly.entity_id
_entity_poly.type
_entity_poly.pdbx_seq_one_letter_code
_entity_poly.pdbx_strand_id
1 'polypeptide(L)'
;MSISDDTWPFSDAPNVACFTVRSIMNEAAPILLVFHDEDDGAWQMLPGGGADASEAMIVGLKQLVQLDETLVELANLPLGWFARREDKNSPWISRPRAEFPAD
;
A
#
# COMPACT_ATOMS: atom_id res chain seq x y z
N MET A 1 5.24 -5.18 -16.66
CA MET A 1 4.42 -6.04 -17.55
C MET A 1 2.98 -5.74 -17.18
N SER A 2 2.04 -5.50 -18.10
CA SER A 2 0.66 -5.17 -17.67
C SER A 2 0.02 -6.38 -16.97
N ILE A 3 -0.30 -6.24 -15.69
CA ILE A 3 -1.09 -7.22 -14.95
C ILE A 3 -2.50 -7.25 -15.56
N SER A 4 -2.79 -8.33 -16.30
CA SER A 4 -4.14 -8.68 -16.76
C SER A 4 -4.98 -9.17 -15.57
N ASP A 5 -6.31 -8.97 -15.61
CA ASP A 5 -7.20 -9.35 -14.51
C ASP A 5 -7.16 -10.86 -14.16
N ASP A 6 -6.72 -11.72 -15.08
CA ASP A 6 -6.50 -13.16 -14.85
C ASP A 6 -5.30 -13.49 -13.94
N THR A 7 -4.48 -12.50 -13.54
CA THR A 7 -3.27 -12.70 -12.72
C THR A 7 -3.27 -11.84 -11.46
N TRP A 8 -4.45 -11.42 -10.99
CA TRP A 8 -4.59 -10.65 -9.76
C TRP A 8 -4.35 -11.53 -8.52
N PRO A 9 -3.32 -11.26 -7.70
CA PRO A 9 -2.90 -12.17 -6.62
C PRO A 9 -3.59 -11.89 -5.27
N PHE A 10 -4.28 -10.74 -5.13
CA PHE A 10 -4.94 -10.36 -3.87
C PHE A 10 -6.30 -11.04 -3.75
N SER A 11 -6.72 -11.35 -2.52
CA SER A 11 -8.09 -11.78 -2.24
C SER A 11 -9.11 -10.65 -2.41
N ASP A 12 -8.68 -9.40 -2.22
CA ASP A 12 -9.52 -8.22 -2.40
C ASP A 12 -9.77 -7.91 -3.87
N ALA A 13 -10.92 -7.31 -4.17
CA ALA A 13 -11.21 -6.89 -5.53
C ALA A 13 -10.18 -5.84 -6.02
N PRO A 14 -9.81 -5.82 -7.31
CA PRO A 14 -8.84 -4.84 -7.82
C PRO A 14 -9.22 -3.37 -7.58
N ASN A 15 -10.50 -3.08 -7.37
CA ASN A 15 -11.05 -1.77 -7.07
C ASN A 15 -11.36 -1.54 -5.58
N VAL A 16 -10.88 -2.40 -4.66
CA VAL A 16 -10.99 -2.15 -3.22
C VAL A 16 -10.39 -0.79 -2.89
N ALA A 17 -11.02 -0.09 -1.95
CA ALA A 17 -10.62 1.25 -1.57
C ALA A 17 -9.22 1.23 -0.96
N CYS A 18 -8.36 2.09 -1.48
CA CYS A 18 -7.03 2.30 -0.95
C CYS A 18 -6.79 3.78 -0.67
N PHE A 19 -6.43 4.10 0.56
CA PHE A 19 -6.01 5.44 0.96
C PHE A 19 -4.56 5.68 0.53
N THR A 20 -4.29 6.84 -0.03
CA THR A 20 -2.93 7.25 -0.42
C THR A 20 -2.83 8.76 -0.48
N VAL A 21 -1.72 9.29 -0.97
CA VAL A 21 -1.51 10.73 -1.19
C VAL A 21 -1.22 11.05 -2.65
N ARG A 22 -1.55 12.28 -3.05
CA ARG A 22 -1.32 12.79 -4.40
C ARG A 22 0.12 12.66 -4.87
N SER A 23 1.09 12.89 -3.96
CA SER A 23 2.52 12.78 -4.27
C SER A 23 2.95 11.37 -4.71
N ILE A 24 2.33 10.31 -4.20
CA ILE A 24 2.55 8.93 -4.68
C ILE A 24 1.99 8.77 -6.09
N MET A 25 0.73 9.17 -6.31
CA MET A 25 0.06 8.96 -7.59
C MET A 25 0.66 9.79 -8.74
N ASN A 26 1.33 10.88 -8.43
CA ASN A 26 2.11 11.67 -9.39
C ASN A 26 3.59 11.23 -9.48
N GLU A 27 3.95 10.10 -8.85
CA GLU A 27 5.31 9.54 -8.82
C GLU A 27 6.38 10.47 -8.21
N ALA A 28 5.97 11.48 -7.44
CA ALA A 28 6.85 12.41 -6.75
C ALA A 28 7.42 11.83 -5.44
N ALA A 29 6.78 10.81 -4.87
CA ALA A 29 7.23 10.09 -3.68
C ALA A 29 7.00 8.58 -3.84
N PRO A 30 7.91 7.71 -3.35
CA PRO A 30 7.70 6.27 -3.37
C PRO A 30 6.74 5.83 -2.26
N ILE A 31 6.07 4.69 -2.48
CA ILE A 31 5.33 3.98 -1.43
C ILE A 31 6.37 3.33 -0.50
N LEU A 32 6.41 3.67 0.78
CA LEU A 32 7.39 3.10 1.72
C LEU A 32 6.72 2.42 2.92
N LEU A 33 5.42 2.67 3.09
CA LEU A 33 4.62 2.16 4.19
C LEU A 33 3.26 1.70 3.66
N VAL A 34 2.87 0.48 4.01
CA VAL A 34 1.61 -0.14 3.63
C VAL A 34 0.89 -0.63 4.88
N PHE A 35 -0.40 -0.35 4.98
CA PHE A 35 -1.28 -0.90 6.02
C PHE A 35 -2.41 -1.71 5.39
N HIS A 36 -2.81 -2.78 6.07
CA HIS A 36 -4.04 -3.50 5.81
C HIS A 36 -4.90 -3.42 7.08
N ASP A 37 -5.88 -2.52 7.09
CA ASP A 37 -6.63 -2.17 8.30
C ASP A 37 -7.56 -3.30 8.75
N GLU A 38 -7.57 -3.55 10.04
CA GLU A 38 -8.40 -4.61 10.65
C GLU A 38 -9.89 -4.26 10.67
N ASP A 39 -10.22 -2.96 10.77
CA ASP A 39 -11.59 -2.49 11.01
C ASP A 39 -12.49 -2.57 9.76
N ASP A 40 -11.96 -2.19 8.59
CA ASP A 40 -12.72 -2.08 7.35
C ASP A 40 -12.09 -2.83 6.16
N GLY A 41 -10.93 -3.48 6.36
CA GLY A 41 -10.20 -4.15 5.29
C GLY A 41 -9.62 -3.20 4.25
N ALA A 42 -9.56 -1.91 4.54
CA ALA A 42 -8.97 -0.94 3.64
C ALA A 42 -7.46 -1.09 3.58
N TRP A 43 -6.91 -0.71 2.43
CA TRP A 43 -5.48 -0.60 2.23
C TRP A 43 -5.04 0.86 2.38
N GLN A 44 -3.85 1.09 2.94
CA GLN A 44 -3.23 2.41 2.95
C GLN A 44 -1.80 2.33 2.39
N MET A 45 -1.46 3.18 1.43
CA MET A 45 -0.15 3.25 0.79
C MET A 45 0.41 4.65 0.97
N LEU A 46 1.47 4.78 1.76
CA LEU A 46 1.97 6.05 2.28
C LEU A 46 3.49 6.22 2.03
N PRO A 47 3.98 7.46 1.94
CA PRO A 47 5.40 7.75 1.94
C PRO A 47 5.98 7.58 3.36
N GLY A 48 7.30 7.40 3.46
CA GLY A 48 7.98 7.13 4.74
C GLY A 48 8.04 8.31 5.70
N GLY A 49 7.87 9.54 5.21
CA GLY A 49 7.94 10.78 5.99
C GLY A 49 6.62 11.27 6.58
N GLY A 50 5.55 10.46 6.50
CA GLY A 50 4.20 10.87 6.86
C GLY A 50 3.43 11.45 5.68
N ALA A 51 2.10 11.48 5.81
CA ALA A 51 1.18 11.95 4.78
C ALA A 51 0.48 13.24 5.23
N ASP A 52 0.43 14.23 4.34
CA ASP A 52 -0.37 15.44 4.54
C ASP A 52 -1.83 15.13 4.18
N ALA A 53 -2.76 15.40 5.11
CA ALA A 53 -4.19 15.18 4.90
C ALA A 53 -4.76 15.98 3.71
N SER A 54 -4.16 17.12 3.35
CA SER A 54 -4.54 17.90 2.16
C SER A 54 -4.18 17.20 0.84
N GLU A 55 -3.25 16.24 0.88
CA GLU A 55 -2.90 15.39 -0.26
C GLU A 55 -3.68 14.08 -0.31
N ALA A 56 -4.50 13.78 0.70
CA ALA A 56 -5.18 12.50 0.82
C ALA A 56 -6.08 12.20 -0.39
N MET A 57 -6.00 10.97 -0.87
CA MET A 57 -6.79 10.46 -1.99
C MET A 57 -7.26 9.04 -1.70
N ILE A 58 -8.36 8.64 -2.37
CA ILE A 58 -8.83 7.26 -2.42
C ILE A 58 -8.75 6.80 -3.87
N VAL A 59 -8.09 5.67 -4.10
CA VAL A 59 -7.92 5.04 -5.42
C VAL A 59 -8.23 3.55 -5.32
N GLY A 60 -8.35 2.88 -6.46
CA GLY A 60 -8.43 1.41 -6.48
C GLY A 60 -7.05 0.78 -6.27
N LEU A 61 -6.97 -0.31 -5.49
CA LEU A 61 -5.72 -1.03 -5.21
C LEU A 61 -4.92 -1.38 -6.47
N LYS A 62 -5.58 -1.79 -7.56
CA LYS A 62 -4.93 -2.08 -8.85
C LYS A 62 -4.13 -0.90 -9.39
N GLN A 63 -4.57 0.33 -9.20
CA GLN A 63 -3.84 1.52 -9.68
C GLN A 63 -2.50 1.66 -8.98
N LEU A 64 -2.45 1.38 -7.67
CA LEU A 64 -1.22 1.41 -6.90
C LEU A 64 -0.30 0.24 -7.23
N VAL A 65 -0.85 -0.97 -7.43
CA VAL A 65 -0.06 -2.13 -7.88
C VAL A 65 0.53 -1.92 -9.28
N GLN A 66 -0.17 -1.22 -10.17
CA GLN A 66 0.36 -0.83 -11.48
C GLN A 66 1.48 0.22 -11.38
N LEU A 67 1.42 1.10 -10.38
CA LEU A 67 2.44 2.09 -10.08
C LEU A 67 3.68 1.46 -9.43
N ASP A 68 3.46 0.43 -8.61
CA ASP A 68 4.50 -0.33 -7.92
C ASP A 68 4.19 -1.82 -7.90
N GLU A 69 4.73 -2.55 -8.87
CA GLU A 69 4.52 -4.00 -9.01
C GLU A 69 5.03 -4.80 -7.80
N THR A 70 5.94 -4.25 -6.98
CA THR A 70 6.44 -4.94 -5.77
C THR A 70 5.37 -5.12 -4.70
N LEU A 71 4.25 -4.39 -4.77
CA LEU A 71 3.10 -4.58 -3.88
C LEU A 71 2.48 -5.97 -4.00
N VAL A 72 2.71 -6.68 -5.12
CA VAL A 72 2.29 -8.09 -5.28
C VAL A 72 2.88 -9.00 -4.20
N GLU A 73 4.07 -8.68 -3.67
CA GLU A 73 4.68 -9.43 -2.55
C GLU A 73 3.83 -9.36 -1.27
N LEU A 74 3.00 -8.32 -1.15
CA LEU A 74 2.13 -8.07 -0.01
C LEU A 74 0.70 -8.60 -0.21
N ALA A 75 0.44 -9.36 -1.28
CA ALA A 75 -0.92 -9.85 -1.57
C ALA A 75 -1.54 -10.71 -0.46
N ASN A 76 -0.70 -11.33 0.38
CA ASN A 76 -1.10 -12.11 1.55
C ASN A 76 -0.84 -11.38 2.88
N LEU A 77 -0.63 -10.05 2.87
CA LEU A 77 -0.47 -9.28 4.09
C LEU A 77 -1.76 -9.39 4.92
N PRO A 78 -1.71 -9.91 6.16
CA PRO A 78 -2.94 -10.11 6.94
C PRO A 78 -3.60 -8.79 7.34
N LEU A 79 -4.89 -8.83 7.64
CA LEU A 79 -5.58 -7.72 8.32
C LEU A 79 -4.87 -7.40 9.64
N GLY A 80 -4.81 -6.11 9.99
CA GLY A 80 -4.11 -5.64 11.18
C GLY A 80 -2.59 -5.75 11.08
N TRP A 81 -2.02 -5.81 9.87
CA TRP A 81 -0.58 -5.78 9.64
C TRP A 81 -0.15 -4.55 8.85
N PHE A 82 1.15 -4.28 8.91
CA PHE A 82 1.78 -3.29 8.07
C PHE A 82 3.03 -3.87 7.42
N ALA A 83 3.47 -3.27 6.32
CA ALA A 83 4.75 -3.51 5.70
C ALA A 83 5.50 -2.20 5.47
N ARG A 84 6.80 -2.20 5.71
CA ARG A 84 7.68 -1.04 5.46
C ARG A 84 8.91 -1.43 4.67
N ARG A 85 9.46 -0.47 3.92
CA ARG A 85 10.78 -0.57 3.28
C ARG A 85 11.52 0.75 3.39
N GLU A 86 12.85 0.71 3.26
CA GLU A 86 13.69 1.91 3.40
C GLU A 86 13.58 2.83 2.18
N ASP A 87 13.60 2.25 0.98
CA ASP A 87 13.44 2.95 -0.29
C ASP A 87 12.70 2.08 -1.32
N LYS A 88 12.51 2.57 -2.55
CA LYS A 88 11.80 1.86 -3.63
C LYS A 88 12.43 0.52 -4.04
N ASN A 89 13.72 0.31 -3.76
CA ASN A 89 14.46 -0.89 -4.18
C ASN A 89 14.68 -1.88 -3.03
N SER A 90 14.30 -1.49 -1.81
CA SER A 90 14.45 -2.31 -0.62
C SER A 90 13.32 -3.32 -0.49
N PRO A 91 13.59 -4.53 0.06
CA PRO A 91 12.55 -5.53 0.29
C PRO A 91 11.55 -5.04 1.34
N TRP A 92 10.32 -5.54 1.24
CA TRP A 92 9.29 -5.28 2.25
C TRP A 92 9.54 -6.05 3.55
N ILE A 93 9.32 -5.38 4.68
CA ILE A 93 9.36 -5.97 6.02
C ILE A 93 7.97 -5.84 6.63
N SER A 94 7.26 -6.96 6.75
CA SER A 94 5.91 -7.02 7.32
C SER A 94 5.92 -7.33 8.82
N ARG A 95 5.07 -6.66 9.59
CA ARG A 95 4.88 -6.87 11.04
C ARG A 95 3.40 -6.65 11.42
N PRO A 96 2.95 -7.22 12.55
CA PRO A 96 1.66 -6.86 13.14
C PRO A 96 1.57 -5.35 13.43
N ARG A 97 0.38 -4.75 13.24
CA ARG A 97 0.12 -3.32 13.49
C ARG A 97 0.43 -2.91 14.93
N ALA A 98 0.26 -3.82 15.89
CA ALA A 98 0.62 -3.59 17.29
C ALA A 98 2.12 -3.31 17.52
N GLU A 99 2.99 -3.67 16.58
CA GLU A 99 4.43 -3.35 16.61
C GLU A 99 4.76 -2.05 15.89
N PHE A 100 3.76 -1.36 15.32
CA PHE A 100 3.99 -0.05 14.74
C PHE A 100 4.27 0.95 15.86
N PRO A 101 5.37 1.73 15.80
CA PRO A 101 5.72 2.65 16.87
C PRO A 101 4.57 3.61 17.18
N ALA A 102 4.24 3.75 18.46
CA ALA A 102 3.48 4.90 18.92
C ALA A 102 4.42 6.11 18.91
N ASP A 103 4.01 7.19 18.26
CA ASP A 103 4.70 8.48 18.29
C ASP A 103 4.79 9.07 19.71
#